data_AF-A0A2E3IF60-F1
#
_entry.id   AF-A0A2E3IF60-F1
#
_cell.length_a   1.000
_cell.length_b   1.000
_cell.length_c   1.000
_cell.angle_alpha   90.00
_cell.angle_beta   90.00
_cell.angle_gamma   90.00
#
_symmetry.space_group_name_H-M   'P 1'
#
loop_
_entity.id
_entity.type
_entity.pdbx_description
1 polymer ?
#
loop_
_entity_poly.entity_id
_entity_poly.type
_entity_poly.pdbx_seq_one_letter_code
_entity_poly.pdbx_strand_id
1 'polypeptide(L)'
;MQVMRNGREKAQQVRATQKIKDLGAAFVAYTGENGGLLPRENHSGSGDTWQAASEEAASEVWYNALILNMARKSVGEIGEAGKPQLFYEDGYPLFVPGAPYPKSEKKLENPMFAIGMNSRLQRRDNDTGEKPQGTLASIQAPASTVIFLERGMPKDEKVIRSQANFSASPKAGPKAFAGRHNQKGLLLFADGHVEVKSPRDILTGSGQVKTLEEGSSVVWTRDPDDDPN
;
A
#
# COMPACT_ATOMS: atom_id res chain seq x y z
N MET A 1 1.06 5.32 -33.39
CA MET A 1 0.45 5.74 -32.09
C MET A 1 0.40 4.62 -31.03
N GLN A 2 0.23 3.34 -31.38
CA GLN A 2 0.18 2.21 -30.42
C GLN A 2 1.52 1.96 -29.68
N VAL A 3 2.66 2.09 -30.36
CA VAL A 3 4.01 1.93 -29.76
C VAL A 3 4.28 2.95 -28.64
N MET A 4 3.81 4.20 -28.79
CA MET A 4 4.00 5.24 -27.77
C MET A 4 3.13 5.02 -26.53
N ARG A 5 1.91 4.46 -26.67
CA ARG A 5 1.07 4.09 -25.52
C ARG A 5 1.73 3.00 -24.67
N ASN A 6 2.21 1.94 -25.33
CA ASN A 6 2.92 0.85 -24.66
C ASN A 6 4.21 1.32 -23.97
N GLY A 7 4.94 2.26 -24.59
CA GLY A 7 6.14 2.86 -23.99
C GLY A 7 5.85 3.67 -22.74
N ARG A 8 4.78 4.48 -22.75
CA ARG A 8 4.37 5.29 -21.58
C ARG A 8 3.92 4.42 -20.41
N GLU A 9 3.09 3.41 -20.67
CA GLU A 9 2.61 2.46 -19.66
C GLU A 9 3.78 1.71 -19.00
N LYS A 10 4.70 1.18 -19.81
CA LYS A 10 5.90 0.51 -19.29
C LYS A 10 6.78 1.45 -18.45
N ALA A 11 6.95 2.70 -18.87
CA ALA A 11 7.70 3.68 -18.09
C ALA A 11 7.01 4.05 -16.76
N GLN A 12 5.68 4.10 -16.73
CA GLN A 12 4.91 4.29 -15.50
C GLN A 12 5.06 3.09 -14.56
N GLN A 13 4.97 1.87 -15.08
CA GLN A 13 5.21 0.65 -14.31
C GLN A 13 6.61 0.65 -13.68
N VAL A 14 7.66 0.95 -14.45
CA VAL A 14 9.03 1.01 -13.92
C VAL A 14 9.16 2.03 -12.79
N ARG A 15 8.57 3.23 -12.94
CA ARG A 15 8.58 4.25 -11.89
C ARG A 15 7.81 3.82 -10.64
N ALA A 16 6.66 3.18 -10.80
CA ALA A 16 5.89 2.63 -9.70
C ALA A 16 6.66 1.51 -8.98
N THR A 17 7.34 0.64 -9.73
CA THR A 17 8.21 -0.40 -9.19
C THR A 17 9.37 0.18 -8.39
N GLN A 18 10.01 1.24 -8.87
CA GLN A 18 11.08 1.87 -8.10
C GLN A 18 10.56 2.45 -6.78
N LYS A 19 9.44 3.19 -6.82
CA LYS A 19 8.85 3.80 -5.62
C LYS A 19 8.45 2.77 -4.58
N ILE A 20 7.82 1.66 -4.99
CA ILE A 20 7.44 0.61 -4.02
C ILE A 20 8.69 -0.12 -3.48
N LYS A 21 9.75 -0.31 -4.28
CA LYS A 21 11.03 -0.85 -3.78
C LYS A 21 11.71 0.08 -2.78
N ASP A 22 11.71 1.38 -3.04
CA ASP A 22 12.27 2.38 -2.13
C ASP A 22 11.52 2.37 -0.78
N LEU A 23 10.19 2.21 -0.82
CA LEU A 23 9.39 1.98 0.39
C LEU A 23 9.74 0.68 1.10
N GLY A 24 10.03 -0.40 0.38
CA GLY A 24 10.51 -1.65 0.95
C GLY A 24 11.85 -1.51 1.67
N ALA A 25 12.79 -0.76 1.09
CA ALA A 25 14.05 -0.46 1.76
C ALA A 25 13.84 0.35 3.05
N ALA A 26 12.97 1.38 3.00
CA ALA A 26 12.62 2.16 4.18
C ALA A 26 11.92 1.32 5.26
N PHE A 27 11.08 0.37 4.86
CA PHE A 27 10.42 -0.58 5.76
C PHE A 27 11.44 -1.48 6.48
N VAL A 28 12.43 -2.02 5.76
CA VAL A 28 13.50 -2.82 6.37
C VAL A 28 14.29 -1.99 7.37
N ALA A 29 14.67 -0.75 7.01
CA ALA A 29 15.36 0.16 7.93
C ALA A 29 14.52 0.42 9.19
N TYR A 30 13.24 0.77 9.02
CA TYR A 30 12.34 1.04 10.14
C TYR A 30 12.20 -0.17 11.08
N THR A 31 11.96 -1.37 10.54
CA THR A 31 11.82 -2.58 11.36
C THR A 31 13.13 -2.91 12.09
N GLY A 32 14.29 -2.69 11.48
CA GLY A 32 15.60 -2.85 12.13
C GLY A 32 15.81 -1.87 13.30
N GLU A 33 15.39 -0.61 13.15
CA GLU A 33 15.52 0.45 14.15
C GLU A 33 14.50 0.34 15.29
N ASN A 34 13.33 -0.27 15.02
CA ASN A 34 12.20 -0.35 15.95
C ASN A 34 11.98 -1.76 16.52
N GLY A 35 13.05 -2.52 16.73
CA GLY A 35 12.99 -3.82 17.41
C GLY A 35 12.16 -4.88 16.67
N GLY A 36 12.06 -4.78 15.36
CA GLY A 36 11.26 -5.66 14.51
C GLY A 36 9.77 -5.30 14.44
N LEU A 37 9.32 -4.21 15.06
CA LEU A 37 7.93 -3.75 14.95
C LEU A 37 7.61 -3.28 13.54
N LEU A 38 6.43 -3.65 13.04
CA LEU A 38 5.91 -3.12 11.79
C LEU A 38 5.37 -1.69 12.00
N PRO A 39 5.55 -0.77 11.03
CA PRO A 39 4.92 0.55 11.11
C PRO A 39 3.40 0.38 11.11
N ARG A 40 2.65 1.29 11.72
CA ARG A 40 1.18 1.20 11.75
C ARG A 40 0.60 1.37 10.36
N GLU A 41 -0.45 0.60 10.03
CA GLU A 41 -1.10 0.67 8.71
C GLU A 41 -1.87 1.99 8.49
N ASN A 42 -2.42 2.58 9.57
CA ASN A 42 -3.13 3.84 9.57
C ASN A 42 -3.21 4.43 10.99
N HIS A 43 -3.63 5.69 11.06
CA HIS A 43 -4.01 6.36 12.30
C HIS A 43 -5.50 6.09 12.62
N SER A 44 -5.82 5.81 13.89
CA SER A 44 -7.19 5.56 14.35
C SER A 44 -7.80 6.83 14.94
N GLY A 45 -8.84 7.38 14.30
CA GLY A 45 -9.64 8.45 14.91
C GLY A 45 -10.29 9.43 13.92
N SER A 46 -9.47 10.04 13.06
CA SER A 46 -9.84 11.24 12.27
C SER A 46 -9.90 11.02 10.75
N GLY A 47 -9.84 9.75 10.32
CA GLY A 47 -9.91 9.35 8.91
C GLY A 47 -8.58 9.54 8.16
N ASP A 48 -8.61 9.40 6.84
CA ASP A 48 -7.43 9.50 5.99
C ASP A 48 -7.23 10.95 5.50
N THR A 49 -7.02 11.88 6.45
CA THR A 49 -6.95 13.33 6.20
C THR A 49 -5.55 13.90 6.45
N TRP A 50 -5.29 15.10 5.94
CA TRP A 50 -4.04 15.83 6.26
C TRP A 50 -3.90 16.09 7.76
N GLN A 51 -4.98 16.54 8.40
CA GLN A 51 -5.01 16.80 9.83
C GLN A 51 -4.68 15.55 10.64
N ALA A 52 -5.34 14.43 10.33
CA ALA A 52 -5.10 13.15 10.99
C ALA A 52 -3.64 12.68 10.84
N ALA A 53 -3.06 12.87 9.65
CA ALA A 53 -1.67 12.52 9.39
C ALA A 53 -0.67 13.37 10.19
N SER A 54 -1.04 14.60 10.57
CA SER A 54 -0.21 15.53 11.34
C SER A 54 -0.29 15.34 12.85
N GLU A 55 -1.18 14.50 13.35
CA GLU A 55 -1.27 14.21 14.79
C GLU A 55 -0.03 13.45 15.27
N GLU A 56 0.44 13.73 16.49
CA GLU A 56 1.63 13.08 17.07
C GLU A 56 1.49 11.54 17.11
N ALA A 57 0.27 11.06 17.40
CA ALA A 57 -0.08 9.65 17.40
C ALA A 57 -0.05 8.99 16.00
N ALA A 58 0.10 9.77 14.92
CA ALA A 58 0.30 9.26 13.57
C ALA A 58 1.79 9.12 13.18
N SER A 59 2.72 9.45 14.06
CA SER A 59 4.18 9.40 13.80
C SER A 59 4.65 8.01 13.36
N GLU A 60 4.15 6.94 13.97
CA GLU A 60 4.50 5.55 13.65
C GLU A 60 3.78 4.97 12.43
N VAL A 61 2.87 5.74 11.80
CA VAL A 61 2.14 5.28 10.63
C VAL A 61 3.06 5.28 9.43
N TRP A 62 2.97 4.25 8.56
CA TRP A 62 3.96 4.01 7.51
C TRP A 62 4.22 5.21 6.57
N TYR A 63 3.18 6.00 6.26
CA TYR A 63 3.31 7.17 5.39
C TYR A 63 3.99 8.37 6.05
N ASN A 64 4.21 8.30 7.37
CA ASN A 64 5.02 9.23 8.13
C ASN A 64 6.38 8.61 8.42
N ALA A 65 6.39 7.51 9.16
CA ALA A 65 7.60 6.85 9.65
C ALA A 65 8.58 6.48 8.53
N LEU A 66 8.11 5.85 7.45
CA LEU A 66 9.00 5.41 6.38
C LEU A 66 9.54 6.58 5.56
N ILE A 67 8.77 7.65 5.44
CA ILE A 67 9.13 8.81 4.62
C ILE A 67 10.26 9.63 5.26
N LEU A 68 10.29 9.68 6.60
CA LEU A 68 11.41 10.25 7.34
C LEU A 68 12.71 9.48 7.08
N ASN A 69 12.65 8.14 7.06
CA ASN A 69 13.81 7.29 6.72
C ASN A 69 14.28 7.48 5.26
N MET A 70 13.44 8.07 4.40
CA MET A 70 13.79 8.46 3.04
C MET A 70 14.33 9.90 2.94
N ALA A 71 14.54 10.59 4.07
CA ALA A 71 14.95 11.99 4.16
C ALA A 71 14.01 12.95 3.40
N ARG A 72 12.69 12.69 3.50
CA ARG A 72 11.64 13.53 2.90
C ARG A 72 10.66 13.96 3.97
N LYS A 73 9.92 15.04 3.69
CA LYS A 73 8.79 15.45 4.53
C LYS A 73 7.73 14.37 4.52
N SER A 74 7.35 13.92 5.70
CA SER A 74 6.22 13.02 5.93
C SER A 74 4.89 13.62 5.46
N VAL A 75 3.86 12.77 5.33
CA VAL A 75 2.50 13.25 5.03
C VAL A 75 1.98 14.17 6.13
N GLY A 76 2.33 13.88 7.39
CA GLY A 76 2.02 14.72 8.54
C GLY A 76 2.65 16.11 8.47
N GLU A 77 3.95 16.21 8.17
CA GLU A 77 4.63 17.51 7.99
C GLU A 77 4.08 18.29 6.79
N ILE A 78 3.63 17.60 5.73
CA ILE A 78 2.97 18.24 4.59
C ILE A 78 1.61 18.82 5.01
N GLY A 79 0.84 18.07 5.79
CA GLY A 79 -0.45 18.50 6.33
C GLY A 79 -0.30 19.70 7.27
N GLU A 80 0.65 19.64 8.20
CA GLU A 80 0.92 20.69 9.18
C GLU A 80 1.38 22.00 8.49
N ALA A 81 2.21 21.88 7.45
CA ALA A 81 2.65 23.03 6.67
C ALA A 81 1.54 23.63 5.78
N GLY A 82 0.39 22.97 5.63
CA GLY A 82 -0.68 23.38 4.73
C GLY A 82 -0.25 23.38 3.26
N LYS A 83 0.62 22.44 2.85
CA LYS A 83 1.21 22.38 1.50
C LYS A 83 0.89 21.08 0.76
N PRO A 84 -0.40 20.72 0.58
CA PRO A 84 -0.80 19.43 0.00
C PRO A 84 -0.25 19.18 -1.41
N GLN A 85 0.10 20.23 -2.16
CA GLN A 85 0.75 20.13 -3.47
C GLN A 85 2.06 19.32 -3.45
N LEU A 86 2.82 19.35 -2.35
CA LEU A 86 4.10 18.64 -2.22
C LEU A 86 3.93 17.12 -2.35
N PHE A 87 2.80 16.58 -1.85
CA PHE A 87 2.50 15.16 -1.96
C PHE A 87 2.32 14.71 -3.41
N TYR A 88 1.91 15.63 -4.31
CA TYR A 88 1.59 15.33 -5.70
C TYR A 88 2.70 15.69 -6.69
N GLU A 89 3.91 16.00 -6.19
CA GLU A 89 5.08 16.21 -7.02
C GLU A 89 5.66 14.88 -7.51
N ASP A 90 6.15 14.84 -8.76
CA ASP A 90 6.70 13.62 -9.38
C ASP A 90 7.80 12.97 -8.51
N GLY A 91 8.60 13.81 -7.85
CA GLY A 91 9.69 13.38 -6.98
C GLY A 91 9.23 12.86 -5.62
N TYR A 92 7.98 13.06 -5.19
CA TYR A 92 7.53 12.65 -3.86
C TYR A 92 7.40 11.12 -3.76
N PRO A 93 7.90 10.44 -2.70
CA PRO A 93 7.95 8.98 -2.65
C PRO A 93 6.59 8.29 -2.83
N LEU A 94 5.52 8.87 -2.27
CA LEU A 94 4.18 8.26 -2.30
C LEU A 94 3.32 8.66 -3.51
N PHE A 95 3.81 9.60 -4.33
CA PHE A 95 3.15 9.92 -5.58
C PHE A 95 3.50 8.90 -6.65
N VAL A 96 2.51 8.20 -7.21
CA VAL A 96 2.74 7.19 -8.26
C VAL A 96 2.31 7.72 -9.63
N PRO A 97 3.26 8.04 -10.54
CA PRO A 97 2.94 8.51 -11.87
C PRO A 97 2.08 7.51 -12.63
N GLY A 98 0.95 7.98 -13.18
CA GLY A 98 0.01 7.16 -13.93
C GLY A 98 -1.17 6.63 -13.12
N ALA A 99 -1.15 6.73 -11.79
CA ALA A 99 -2.36 6.52 -11.00
C ALA A 99 -3.40 7.61 -11.32
N PRO A 100 -4.71 7.30 -11.36
CA PRO A 100 -5.74 8.22 -11.85
C PRO A 100 -6.19 9.19 -10.76
N TYR A 101 -5.24 10.00 -10.25
CA TYR A 101 -5.52 11.12 -9.37
C TYR A 101 -6.53 12.10 -10.01
N PRO A 102 -7.44 12.72 -9.22
CA PRO A 102 -8.28 13.79 -9.72
C PRO A 102 -7.43 14.90 -10.37
N LYS A 103 -7.85 15.37 -11.55
CA LYS A 103 -7.17 16.49 -12.23
C LYS A 103 -7.48 17.85 -11.61
N SER A 104 -8.58 17.94 -10.85
CA SER A 104 -8.98 19.15 -10.12
C SER A 104 -8.30 19.24 -8.75
N GLU A 105 -8.48 20.38 -8.09
CA GLU A 105 -8.01 20.63 -6.72
C GLU A 105 -8.63 19.68 -5.68
N LYS A 106 -9.65 18.89 -6.05
CA LYS A 106 -10.20 17.84 -5.18
C LYS A 106 -9.15 16.84 -4.69
N LYS A 107 -8.06 16.63 -5.44
CA LYS A 107 -6.94 15.80 -4.94
C LYS A 107 -6.24 16.41 -3.73
N LEU A 108 -6.33 17.73 -3.53
CA LEU A 108 -5.66 18.43 -2.44
C LEU A 108 -6.45 18.38 -1.13
N GLU A 109 -7.73 17.97 -1.15
CA GLU A 109 -8.58 17.89 0.04
C GLU A 109 -8.05 16.88 1.07
N ASN A 110 -7.53 15.74 0.60
CA ASN A 110 -6.97 14.68 1.43
C ASN A 110 -5.80 13.97 0.71
N PRO A 111 -4.85 13.37 1.43
CA PRO A 111 -3.80 12.55 0.81
C PRO A 111 -4.42 11.33 0.12
N MET A 112 -4.14 11.15 -1.17
CA MET A 112 -4.62 9.99 -1.92
C MET A 112 -3.48 9.01 -2.21
N PHE A 113 -3.58 7.80 -1.68
CA PHE A 113 -2.50 6.81 -1.76
C PHE A 113 -2.75 5.81 -2.90
N ALA A 114 -1.82 5.75 -3.85
CA ALA A 114 -1.80 4.75 -4.92
C ALA A 114 -0.99 3.48 -4.56
N ILE A 115 -0.37 3.49 -3.38
CA ILE A 115 0.26 2.35 -2.70
C ILE A 115 -0.38 2.27 -1.32
N GLY A 116 -0.74 1.07 -0.86
CA GLY A 116 -1.25 0.86 0.49
C GLY A 116 -0.41 -0.16 1.24
N MET A 117 -0.31 -0.01 2.55
CA MET A 117 0.20 -1.06 3.42
C MET A 117 -0.83 -2.19 3.55
N ASN A 118 -0.37 -3.44 3.55
CA ASN A 118 -1.26 -4.59 3.67
C ASN A 118 -1.96 -4.60 5.05
N SER A 119 -3.27 -4.40 5.04
CA SER A 119 -4.06 -4.27 6.27
C SER A 119 -4.33 -5.59 7.01
N ARG A 120 -3.95 -6.72 6.40
CA ARG A 120 -4.10 -8.06 6.98
C ARG A 120 -2.95 -8.42 7.92
N LEU A 121 -1.85 -7.64 7.90
CA LEU A 121 -0.70 -7.80 8.80
C LEU A 121 -0.95 -7.29 10.22
N GLN A 122 -1.95 -6.44 10.41
CA GLN A 122 -2.36 -5.92 11.71
C GLN A 122 -3.84 -6.21 11.88
N ARG A 123 -4.17 -7.15 12.77
CA ARG A 123 -5.56 -7.52 13.03
C ARG A 123 -5.99 -6.94 14.37
N ARG A 124 -7.26 -6.58 14.44
CA ARG A 124 -7.86 -6.24 15.73
C ARG A 124 -7.98 -7.54 16.52
N ASP A 125 -7.49 -7.51 17.74
CA ASP A 125 -7.70 -8.56 18.72
C ASP A 125 -9.19 -8.59 19.10
N ASN A 126 -9.80 -9.78 19.06
CA ASN A 126 -11.24 -9.91 19.23
C ASN A 126 -11.68 -9.72 20.70
N ASP A 127 -10.79 -9.97 21.65
CA ASP A 127 -11.11 -9.96 23.07
C ASP A 127 -10.90 -8.56 23.68
N THR A 128 -9.82 -7.90 23.30
CA THR A 128 -9.44 -6.56 23.79
C THR A 128 -9.94 -5.44 22.89
N GLY A 129 -10.22 -5.72 21.62
CA GLY A 129 -10.53 -4.70 20.61
C GLY A 129 -9.32 -3.85 20.21
N GLU A 130 -8.14 -4.13 20.75
CA GLU A 130 -6.90 -3.45 20.41
C GLU A 130 -6.40 -3.89 19.04
N LYS A 131 -5.64 -3.03 18.38
CA LYS A 131 -4.97 -3.36 17.12
C LYS A 131 -3.46 -3.22 17.33
N PRO A 132 -2.80 -4.24 17.90
CA PRO A 132 -1.37 -4.18 18.14
C PRO A 132 -0.60 -4.09 16.82
N GLN A 133 0.59 -3.49 16.87
CA GLN A 133 1.53 -3.57 15.76
C GLN A 133 1.95 -5.03 15.57
N GLY A 134 2.04 -5.46 14.31
CA GLY A 134 2.67 -6.73 14.00
C GLY A 134 4.19 -6.64 14.21
N THR A 135 4.86 -7.79 14.17
CA THR A 135 6.32 -7.86 14.15
C THR A 135 6.80 -8.58 12.89
N LEU A 136 7.98 -8.22 12.39
CA LEU A 136 8.62 -8.92 11.28
C LEU A 136 8.82 -10.42 11.59
N ALA A 137 9.21 -10.74 12.82
CA ALA A 137 9.41 -12.12 13.29
C ALA A 137 8.12 -12.96 13.29
N SER A 138 6.94 -12.33 13.31
CA SER A 138 5.67 -13.05 13.22
C SER A 138 5.28 -13.46 11.79
N ILE A 139 6.02 -13.01 10.77
CA ILE A 139 5.78 -13.37 9.36
C ILE A 139 6.46 -14.72 9.06
N GLN A 140 5.68 -15.79 8.89
CA GLN A 140 6.18 -17.16 8.70
C GLN A 140 6.61 -17.45 7.25
N ALA A 141 6.03 -16.76 6.27
CA ALA A 141 6.30 -16.98 4.85
C ALA A 141 6.76 -15.69 4.13
N PRO A 142 7.93 -15.11 4.48
CA PRO A 142 8.30 -13.76 4.05
C PRO A 142 8.38 -13.58 2.52
N ALA A 143 8.81 -14.61 1.78
CA ALA A 143 8.84 -14.60 0.32
C ALA A 143 7.45 -14.73 -0.34
N SER A 144 6.39 -14.94 0.42
CA SER A 144 5.01 -15.00 -0.08
C SER A 144 4.09 -13.98 0.60
N THR A 145 4.50 -13.39 1.72
CA THR A 145 3.71 -12.40 2.46
C THR A 145 3.85 -10.99 1.88
N VAL A 146 2.73 -10.39 1.47
CA VAL A 146 2.67 -9.01 0.96
C VAL A 146 2.78 -8.00 2.10
N ILE A 147 3.66 -7.00 1.95
CA ILE A 147 3.76 -5.84 2.85
C ILE A 147 3.13 -4.58 2.26
N PHE A 148 3.31 -4.35 0.97
CA PHE A 148 2.70 -3.23 0.25
C PHE A 148 2.14 -3.70 -1.09
N LEU A 149 1.10 -3.01 -1.54
CA LEU A 149 0.48 -3.25 -2.84
C LEU A 149 0.16 -1.94 -3.55
N GLU A 150 0.14 -1.96 -4.88
CA GLU A 150 -0.54 -0.92 -5.63
C GLU A 150 -2.02 -0.94 -5.30
N ARG A 151 -2.45 0.13 -4.63
CA ARG A 151 -3.82 0.32 -4.22
C ARG A 151 -4.63 0.91 -5.36
N GLY A 152 -5.86 0.42 -5.51
CA GLY A 152 -6.89 1.03 -6.35
C GLY A 152 -7.25 2.45 -5.91
N MET A 153 -7.24 3.35 -6.88
CA MET A 153 -7.74 4.71 -6.80
C MET A 153 -9.22 4.77 -7.24
N PRO A 154 -10.02 5.77 -6.83
CA PRO A 154 -11.45 5.83 -7.16
C PRO A 154 -11.82 5.71 -8.65
N LYS A 155 -10.89 6.05 -9.55
CA LYS A 155 -11.06 5.97 -11.01
C LYS A 155 -10.26 4.84 -11.67
N ASP A 156 -9.59 3.98 -10.89
CA ASP A 156 -8.99 2.77 -11.44
C ASP A 156 -10.11 1.80 -11.86
N GLU A 157 -9.90 1.13 -13.00
CA GLU A 157 -10.80 0.06 -13.44
C GLU A 157 -10.61 -1.20 -12.59
N LYS A 158 -11.72 -1.85 -12.24
CA LYS A 158 -11.67 -3.16 -11.57
C LYS A 158 -11.38 -4.24 -12.62
N VAL A 159 -10.40 -5.10 -12.33
CA VAL A 159 -10.10 -6.27 -13.17
C VAL A 159 -11.12 -7.38 -12.96
N ILE A 160 -11.63 -7.49 -11.72
CA ILE A 160 -12.72 -8.40 -11.36
C ILE A 160 -13.85 -7.60 -10.73
N ARG A 161 -15.10 -7.89 -11.13
CA ARG A 161 -16.29 -7.18 -10.65
C ARG A 161 -16.46 -7.20 -9.13
N SER A 162 -16.02 -8.28 -8.48
CA SER A 162 -16.10 -8.50 -7.04
C SER A 162 -15.04 -7.74 -6.22
N GLN A 163 -14.12 -7.02 -6.86
CA GLN A 163 -13.21 -6.12 -6.15
C GLN A 163 -13.98 -5.03 -5.38
N ALA A 164 -13.42 -4.62 -4.25
CA ALA A 164 -14.00 -3.55 -3.44
C ALA A 164 -14.00 -2.22 -4.20
N ASN A 165 -14.82 -1.27 -3.76
CA ASN A 165 -14.68 0.10 -4.23
C ASN A 165 -13.35 0.67 -3.75
N PHE A 166 -12.71 1.43 -4.61
CA PHE A 166 -11.38 1.97 -4.40
C PHE A 166 -11.46 3.34 -3.75
N SER A 167 -10.80 3.51 -2.60
CA SER A 167 -10.88 4.74 -1.80
C SER A 167 -9.58 5.54 -1.71
N ALA A 168 -8.47 5.05 -2.27
CA ALA A 168 -7.14 5.66 -2.09
C ALA A 168 -6.67 5.84 -0.62
N SER A 169 -7.21 5.08 0.34
CA SER A 169 -6.75 5.01 1.73
C SER A 169 -5.31 4.45 1.87
N PRO A 170 -4.53 4.81 2.91
CA PRO A 170 -3.19 4.29 3.13
C PRO A 170 -3.09 2.79 3.45
N LYS A 171 -4.21 2.11 3.75
CA LYS A 171 -4.24 0.68 4.13
C LYS A 171 -5.10 -0.18 3.21
N ALA A 172 -4.55 -1.20 2.58
CA ALA A 172 -5.25 -1.97 1.56
C ALA A 172 -5.22 -3.47 1.85
N GLY A 173 -6.32 -4.15 1.54
CA GLY A 173 -6.36 -5.61 1.47
C GLY A 173 -6.41 -6.11 0.02
N PRO A 174 -6.44 -7.43 -0.19
CA PRO A 174 -6.43 -8.05 -1.52
C PRO A 174 -7.50 -7.50 -2.48
N LYS A 175 -8.71 -7.23 -1.97
CA LYS A 175 -9.83 -6.69 -2.76
C LYS A 175 -9.61 -5.27 -3.28
N ALA A 176 -8.64 -4.54 -2.72
CA ALA A 176 -8.28 -3.18 -3.11
C ALA A 176 -7.07 -3.13 -4.06
N PHE A 177 -6.53 -4.27 -4.51
CA PHE A 177 -5.37 -4.34 -5.39
C PHE A 177 -5.66 -3.85 -6.81
N ALA A 178 -4.90 -2.88 -7.31
CA ALA A 178 -5.10 -2.29 -8.63
C ALA A 178 -4.48 -3.11 -9.76
N GLY A 179 -5.16 -3.18 -10.91
CA GLY A 179 -4.61 -3.74 -12.16
C GLY A 179 -4.11 -2.66 -13.12
N ARG A 180 -3.35 -1.67 -12.63
CA ARG A 180 -3.02 -0.43 -13.37
C ARG A 180 -2.15 -0.63 -14.62
N HIS A 181 -1.31 -1.65 -14.63
CA HIS A 181 -0.35 -1.95 -15.69
C HIS A 181 -0.87 -3.11 -16.54
N ASN A 182 -1.81 -2.80 -17.45
CA ASN A 182 -2.47 -3.80 -18.30
C ASN A 182 -3.12 -4.94 -17.48
N GLN A 183 -4.04 -4.57 -16.58
CA GLN A 183 -4.74 -5.48 -15.66
C GLN A 183 -3.83 -6.18 -14.64
N LYS A 184 -2.61 -5.68 -14.44
CA LYS A 184 -1.67 -6.12 -13.39
C LYS A 184 -1.27 -4.96 -12.50
N GLY A 185 -0.87 -5.27 -11.28
CA GLY A 185 -0.31 -4.32 -10.32
C GLY A 185 0.96 -4.85 -9.70
N LEU A 186 1.53 -4.06 -8.81
CA LEU A 186 2.73 -4.40 -8.06
C LEU A 186 2.39 -4.86 -6.64
N LEU A 187 2.99 -5.98 -6.23
CA LEU A 187 3.02 -6.46 -4.85
C LEU A 187 4.46 -6.45 -4.38
N LEU A 188 4.72 -5.87 -3.22
CA LEU A 188 6.00 -5.94 -2.52
C LEU A 188 5.86 -6.94 -1.38
N PHE A 189 6.79 -7.89 -1.31
CA PHE A 189 6.82 -8.98 -0.35
C PHE A 189 7.76 -8.68 0.82
N ALA A 190 7.60 -9.40 1.93
CA ALA A 190 8.31 -9.12 3.18
C ALA A 190 9.82 -9.38 3.11
N ASP A 191 10.29 -10.19 2.16
CA ASP A 191 11.72 -10.34 1.84
C ASP A 191 12.28 -9.22 0.93
N GLY A 192 11.43 -8.26 0.54
CA GLY A 192 11.80 -7.08 -0.23
C GLY A 192 11.68 -7.21 -1.76
N HIS A 193 11.34 -8.38 -2.30
CA HIS A 193 11.14 -8.49 -3.75
C HIS A 193 9.76 -7.95 -4.18
N VAL A 194 9.64 -7.61 -5.46
CA VAL A 194 8.41 -7.10 -6.06
C VAL A 194 7.96 -8.00 -7.19
N GLU A 195 6.70 -8.41 -7.18
CA GLU A 195 6.09 -9.15 -8.28
C GLU A 195 5.00 -8.34 -8.97
N VAL A 196 4.81 -8.64 -10.26
CA VAL A 196 3.74 -8.09 -11.09
C VAL A 196 2.63 -9.13 -11.20
N LYS A 197 1.50 -8.92 -10.53
CA LYS A 197 0.37 -9.87 -10.49
C LYS A 197 -0.91 -9.25 -11.02
N SER A 198 -1.79 -10.05 -11.60
CA SER A 198 -3.17 -9.66 -11.85
C SER A 198 -4.00 -9.84 -10.58
N PRO A 199 -5.02 -9.00 -10.31
CA PRO A 199 -6.03 -9.31 -9.31
C PRO A 199 -6.67 -10.69 -9.50
N ARG A 200 -6.69 -11.24 -10.72
CA ARG A 200 -7.16 -12.61 -11.02
C ARG A 200 -6.27 -13.71 -10.47
N ASP A 201 -5.00 -13.40 -10.19
CA ASP A 201 -4.08 -14.33 -9.55
C ASP A 201 -4.36 -14.41 -8.04
N ILE A 202 -4.98 -13.37 -7.48
CA ILE A 202 -5.19 -13.18 -6.04
C ILE A 202 -6.62 -13.50 -5.61
N LEU A 203 -7.60 -13.21 -6.46
CA LEU A 203 -9.02 -13.32 -6.15
C LEU A 203 -9.69 -14.35 -7.06
N THR A 204 -10.62 -15.11 -6.51
CA THR A 204 -11.56 -15.91 -7.28
C THR A 204 -12.55 -15.01 -8.02
N GLY A 205 -13.33 -15.58 -8.96
CA GLY A 205 -14.40 -14.84 -9.64
C GLY A 205 -15.47 -14.30 -8.67
N SER A 206 -15.73 -14.99 -7.56
CA SER A 206 -16.61 -14.55 -6.47
C SER A 206 -16.00 -13.48 -5.57
N GLY A 207 -14.68 -13.22 -5.70
CA GLY A 207 -13.94 -12.24 -4.91
C GLY A 207 -13.43 -12.77 -3.58
N GLN A 208 -13.41 -14.09 -3.38
CA GLN A 208 -12.67 -14.69 -2.27
C GLN A 208 -11.17 -14.57 -2.53
N VAL A 209 -10.39 -14.40 -1.46
CA VAL A 209 -8.93 -14.37 -1.55
C VAL A 209 -8.45 -15.80 -1.72
N LYS A 210 -7.60 -16.06 -2.71
CA LYS A 210 -7.11 -17.40 -2.95
C LYS A 210 -6.12 -17.82 -1.87
N THR A 211 -6.25 -19.04 -1.38
CA THR A 211 -5.29 -19.65 -0.44
C THR A 211 -4.14 -20.33 -1.18
N LEU A 212 -3.10 -20.74 -0.44
CA LEU A 212 -2.00 -21.54 -1.01
C LEU A 212 -2.51 -22.91 -1.52
N GLU A 213 -3.49 -23.52 -0.84
CA GLU A 213 -4.12 -24.78 -1.26
C GLU A 213 -4.86 -24.65 -2.60
N GLU A 214 -5.43 -23.47 -2.87
CA GLU A 214 -6.06 -23.14 -4.15
C GLU A 214 -5.03 -22.74 -5.24
N GLY A 215 -3.73 -22.93 -4.97
CA GLY A 215 -2.63 -22.66 -5.89
C GLY A 215 -2.18 -21.19 -5.93
N SER A 216 -2.56 -20.37 -4.94
CA SER A 216 -2.00 -19.02 -4.80
C SER A 216 -0.51 -19.09 -4.47
N SER A 217 0.25 -18.09 -4.92
CA SER A 217 1.64 -17.85 -4.49
C SER A 217 1.74 -16.68 -3.50
N VAL A 218 0.59 -16.15 -3.06
CA VAL A 218 0.50 -14.89 -2.32
C VAL A 218 -0.22 -15.11 -1.00
N VAL A 219 0.44 -14.70 0.08
CA VAL A 219 -0.03 -14.69 1.45
C VAL A 219 -0.27 -13.23 1.86
N TRP A 220 -1.40 -12.98 2.51
CA TRP A 220 -1.76 -11.64 3.00
C TRP A 220 -1.62 -11.55 4.52
N THR A 221 -1.56 -12.67 5.20
CA THR A 221 -1.51 -12.78 6.66
C THR A 221 -0.07 -12.97 7.12
N ARG A 222 0.15 -12.93 8.43
CA ARG A 222 1.48 -13.14 9.02
C ARG A 222 1.83 -14.62 9.08
N ASP A 223 0.83 -15.45 9.40
CA ASP A 223 0.96 -16.88 9.50
C ASP A 223 -0.14 -17.54 8.63
N PRO A 224 0.21 -18.12 7.47
CA PRO A 224 -0.76 -18.79 6.60
C PRO A 224 -1.30 -20.10 7.19
N ASP A 225 -0.64 -20.70 8.18
CA ASP A 225 -1.14 -21.92 8.85
C ASP A 225 -2.25 -21.58 9.86
N ASP A 226 -2.18 -20.41 10.49
CA ASP A 226 -3.23 -19.87 11.37
C ASP A 226 -4.36 -19.17 10.60
N ASP A 227 -4.02 -18.42 9.55
CA ASP A 227 -4.97 -17.74 8.67
C ASP A 227 -4.55 -17.87 7.19
N PRO A 228 -5.16 -18.80 6.42
CA PRO A 228 -4.73 -19.12 5.07
C PRO A 228 -5.07 -18.05 4.01
N ASN A 229 -5.86 -17.02 4.36
CA ASN A 229 -6.06 -15.71 3.70
C ASN A 229 -7.48 -15.15 3.86
#